data_AF-A0A7C1EN12-F1
#
_entry.id   AF-A0A7C1EN12-F1
#
_cell.length_a   1.000
_cell.length_b   1.000
_cell.length_c   1.000
_cell.angle_alpha   90.00
_cell.angle_beta   90.00
_cell.angle_gamma   90.00
#
_symmetry.space_group_name_H-M   'P 1'
#
loop_
_entity.id
_entity.type
_entity.pdbx_description
1 polymer ?
#
loop_
_entity_poly.entity_id
_entity_poly.type
_entity_poly.pdbx_seq_one_letter_code
_entity_poly.pdbx_strand_id
1 'polypeptide(L)'
;MKRLVTFLVLMLLVLWAAQFVYAQGGEDEPEADDLAARRGAAVYAEFCQACHGPRGESIGAGPAFAAIEYHAETARDVISNGLDSNPEDDIAMPPYALESGGLLSTRQIDDLIIYMETWESEETPPLPKPHISAGVDRVPDYFGDPQVGAVMYARFCYGCHGEQGKGRVPPNFPPFAVTAATMQIVREGHQNHYMPGFAVEAGGPLDDQALEDLETYLASWQLEAPETASPEGYSTLLLILGVAAILFVGFAYISRSSTKKEPES
;
A
#
# COMPACT_ATOMS: atom_id res chain seq x y z
N MET A 1 41.56 -42.17 34.17
CA MET A 1 40.86 -41.20 35.04
C MET A 1 41.09 -39.75 34.61
N LYS A 2 42.33 -39.21 34.62
CA LYS A 2 42.59 -37.80 34.26
C LYS A 2 42.01 -37.35 32.91
N ARG A 3 42.19 -38.15 31.84
CA ARG A 3 41.64 -37.84 30.50
C ARG A 3 40.10 -37.84 30.43
N LEU A 4 39.45 -38.69 31.22
CA LEU A 4 37.98 -38.76 31.30
C LEU A 4 37.42 -37.52 32.01
N VAL A 5 38.08 -37.09 33.09
CA VAL A 5 37.71 -35.89 33.84
C VAL A 5 37.88 -34.63 32.98
N THR A 6 38.98 -34.51 32.24
CA THR A 6 39.18 -33.38 31.32
C THR A 6 38.12 -33.32 30.23
N PHE A 7 37.72 -34.48 29.68
CA PHE A 7 36.68 -34.54 28.64
C PHE A 7 35.31 -34.12 29.18
N LEU A 8 34.95 -34.58 30.38
CA LEU A 8 33.68 -34.20 31.02
C LEU A 8 33.63 -32.71 31.38
N VAL A 9 34.74 -32.12 31.83
CA VAL A 9 34.82 -30.68 32.13
C VAL A 9 34.69 -29.85 30.85
N LEU A 10 35.36 -30.24 29.76
CA LEU A 10 35.22 -29.56 28.47
C LEU A 10 33.79 -29.68 27.92
N MET A 11 33.17 -30.85 28.03
CA MET A 11 31.78 -31.04 27.60
C MET A 11 30.82 -30.17 28.40
N LEU A 12 31.01 -30.08 29.73
CA LEU A 12 30.20 -29.21 30.59
C LEU A 12 30.41 -27.72 30.27
N LEU A 13 31.65 -27.31 29.96
CA LEU A 13 31.94 -25.93 29.53
C LEU A 13 31.30 -25.60 28.18
N VAL A 14 31.31 -26.54 27.24
CA VAL A 14 30.65 -26.39 25.93
C VAL A 14 29.13 -26.33 26.08
N LEU A 15 28.55 -27.18 26.94
CA LEU A 15 27.11 -27.16 27.23
C LEU A 15 26.71 -25.88 27.96
N TRP A 16 27.53 -25.39 28.89
CA TRP A 16 27.29 -24.12 29.58
C TRP A 16 27.42 -22.92 28.63
N ALA A 17 28.41 -22.92 27.74
CA ALA A 17 28.55 -21.90 26.70
C ALA A 17 27.37 -21.95 25.70
N ALA A 18 26.91 -23.13 25.32
CA ALA A 18 25.75 -23.31 24.46
C ALA A 18 24.47 -22.78 25.14
N GLN A 19 24.30 -23.01 26.45
CA GLN A 19 23.19 -22.43 27.22
C GLN A 19 23.26 -20.91 27.27
N PHE A 20 24.45 -20.31 27.36
CA PHE A 20 24.62 -18.86 27.34
C PHE A 20 24.27 -18.26 25.96
N VAL A 21 24.64 -18.94 24.87
CA VAL A 21 24.28 -18.55 23.49
C VAL A 21 22.76 -18.69 23.24
N TYR A 22 22.13 -19.75 23.76
CA TYR A 22 20.68 -19.91 23.66
C TYR A 22 19.90 -18.92 24.55
N ALA A 23 20.46 -18.52 25.70
CA ALA A 23 19.84 -17.54 26.59
C ALA A 23 19.94 -16.09 26.08
N GLN A 24 20.92 -15.79 25.22
CA GLN A 24 21.05 -14.50 24.53
C GLN A 24 20.20 -14.39 23.24
N GLY A 25 19.52 -15.46 22.82
CA GLY A 25 18.62 -15.44 21.67
C GLY A 25 17.23 -14.86 21.94
N GLY A 26 17.07 -14.06 23.00
CA GLY A 26 15.80 -13.45 23.43
C GLY A 26 15.74 -11.94 23.24
N GLU A 27 16.58 -11.36 22.38
CA GLU A 27 16.76 -9.90 22.26
C GLU A 27 16.34 -9.32 20.89
N ASP A 28 15.71 -10.11 20.01
CA ASP A 28 15.27 -9.69 18.66
C ASP A 28 13.80 -9.17 18.60
N GLU A 29 13.09 -9.09 19.73
CA GLU A 29 11.69 -8.60 19.80
C GLU A 29 11.52 -7.11 19.37
N PRO A 30 12.37 -6.15 19.79
CA PRO A 30 12.16 -4.74 19.46
C PRO A 30 12.26 -4.42 17.95
N GLU A 31 13.12 -5.14 17.22
CA GLU A 31 13.32 -4.94 15.78
C GLU A 31 12.14 -5.54 14.97
N ALA A 32 11.61 -6.68 15.43
CA ALA A 32 10.43 -7.28 14.82
C ALA A 32 9.18 -6.41 14.98
N ASP A 33 8.99 -5.81 16.16
CA ASP A 33 7.86 -4.93 16.46
C ASP A 33 7.98 -3.57 15.76
N ASP A 34 9.18 -2.97 15.65
CA ASP A 34 9.38 -1.75 14.85
C ASP A 34 9.03 -2.00 13.37
N LEU A 35 9.46 -3.13 12.82
CA LEU A 35 9.12 -3.49 11.45
C LEU A 35 7.61 -3.75 11.28
N ALA A 36 6.97 -4.38 12.26
CA ALA A 36 5.51 -4.57 12.27
C ALA A 36 4.77 -3.23 12.33
N ALA A 37 5.17 -2.33 13.22
CA ALA A 37 4.60 -0.99 13.33
C ALA A 37 4.77 -0.18 12.03
N ARG A 38 5.91 -0.29 11.34
CA ARG A 38 6.10 0.35 10.01
C ARG A 38 5.20 -0.23 8.93
N ARG A 39 4.98 -1.56 8.92
CA ARG A 39 4.01 -2.19 8.00
C ARG A 39 2.58 -1.76 8.33
N GLY A 40 2.24 -1.70 9.61
CA GLY A 40 0.96 -1.19 10.10
C GLY A 40 0.72 0.26 9.72
N ALA A 41 1.73 1.12 9.83
CA ALA A 41 1.66 2.52 9.38
C ALA A 41 1.34 2.62 7.88
N ALA A 42 1.87 1.71 7.05
CA ALA A 42 1.56 1.68 5.63
C ALA A 42 0.10 1.27 5.37
N VAL A 43 -0.40 0.26 6.09
CA VAL A 43 -1.82 -0.14 6.03
C VAL A 43 -2.73 1.01 6.48
N TYR A 44 -2.40 1.66 7.59
CA TYR A 44 -3.17 2.78 8.13
C TYR A 44 -3.21 3.97 7.16
N ALA A 45 -2.06 4.29 6.55
CA ALA A 45 -1.96 5.35 5.54
C ALA A 45 -2.79 5.03 4.29
N GLU A 46 -2.89 3.76 3.89
CA GLU A 46 -3.66 3.38 2.71
C GLU A 46 -5.17 3.39 2.99
N PHE A 47 -5.62 2.91 4.15
CA PHE A 47 -7.03 2.57 4.37
C PHE A 47 -7.76 3.37 5.44
N CYS A 48 -7.04 3.94 6.42
CA CYS A 48 -7.65 4.46 7.64
C CYS A 48 -7.57 5.98 7.75
N GLN A 49 -6.43 6.58 7.36
CA GLN A 49 -6.20 8.02 7.56
C GLN A 49 -7.15 8.94 6.75
N ALA A 50 -7.83 8.39 5.74
CA ALA A 50 -8.79 9.12 4.93
C ALA A 50 -9.96 9.66 5.76
N CYS A 51 -10.36 8.91 6.80
CA CYS A 51 -11.44 9.28 7.71
C CYS A 51 -10.90 9.64 9.10
N HIS A 52 -9.91 8.90 9.60
CA HIS A 52 -9.45 8.99 10.99
C HIS A 52 -8.22 9.90 11.20
N GLY A 53 -7.74 10.58 10.17
CA GLY A 53 -6.52 11.39 10.28
C GLY A 53 -5.24 10.56 10.41
N PRO A 54 -4.05 11.18 10.40
CA PRO A 54 -2.76 10.49 10.46
C PRO A 54 -2.48 9.61 11.69
N ARG A 55 -3.08 9.93 12.85
CA ARG A 55 -2.90 9.26 14.15
C ARG A 55 -4.20 9.18 14.95
N GLY A 56 -5.34 9.04 14.27
CA GLY A 56 -6.64 8.93 14.92
C GLY A 56 -7.23 10.27 15.38
N GLU A 57 -6.63 11.41 15.04
CA GLU A 57 -7.19 12.72 15.36
C GLU A 57 -8.39 13.07 14.46
N SER A 58 -9.25 13.96 14.96
CA SER A 58 -10.33 14.49 14.14
C SER A 58 -9.78 15.33 12.99
N ILE A 59 -10.30 15.11 11.79
CA ILE A 59 -9.94 15.86 10.58
C ILE A 59 -11.13 16.60 9.94
N GLY A 60 -12.33 16.40 10.47
CA GLY A 60 -13.56 17.03 10.00
C GLY A 60 -14.59 17.13 11.13
N ALA A 61 -15.65 17.90 10.89
CA ALA A 61 -16.70 18.14 11.88
C ALA A 61 -17.79 17.04 11.90
N GLY A 62 -17.87 16.23 10.84
CA GLY A 62 -18.85 15.16 10.70
C GLY A 62 -18.48 13.90 11.48
N PRO A 63 -19.47 13.02 11.76
CA PRO A 63 -19.27 11.82 12.58
C PRO A 63 -18.21 10.87 11.99
N ALA A 64 -18.14 10.75 10.66
CA ALA A 64 -17.13 9.93 9.97
C ALA A 64 -15.68 10.37 10.23
N PHE A 65 -15.47 11.63 10.64
CA PHE A 65 -14.17 12.28 10.77
C PHE A 65 -13.84 12.70 12.21
N ALA A 66 -14.57 12.14 13.17
CA ALA A 66 -14.31 12.28 14.59
C ALA A 66 -13.01 11.56 14.99
N ALA A 67 -12.41 11.98 16.10
CA ALA A 67 -11.23 11.32 16.64
C ALA A 67 -11.55 9.90 17.10
N ILE A 68 -10.59 8.99 16.96
CA ILE A 68 -10.68 7.61 17.45
C ILE A 68 -10.51 7.61 18.97
N GLU A 69 -11.45 6.98 19.68
CA GLU A 69 -11.22 6.47 21.03
C GLU A 69 -10.67 5.04 20.93
N TYR A 70 -9.35 4.88 21.07
CA TYR A 70 -8.72 3.58 20.89
C TYR A 70 -8.92 2.69 22.12
N HIS A 71 -9.43 1.48 21.89
CA HIS A 71 -9.60 0.45 22.89
C HIS A 71 -8.99 -0.86 22.38
N ALA A 72 -7.94 -1.34 23.03
CA ALA A 72 -7.18 -2.52 22.59
C ALA A 72 -8.07 -3.78 22.51
N GLU A 73 -9.09 -3.88 23.36
CA GLU A 73 -10.00 -5.03 23.43
C GLU A 73 -10.97 -5.11 22.25
N THR A 74 -11.31 -3.99 21.62
CA THR A 74 -12.32 -3.93 20.56
C THR A 74 -11.74 -3.51 19.21
N ALA A 75 -10.56 -2.88 19.17
CA ALA A 75 -9.97 -2.35 17.93
C ALA A 75 -9.88 -3.40 16.83
N ARG A 76 -9.47 -4.63 17.17
CA ARG A 76 -9.40 -5.74 16.21
C ARG A 76 -10.76 -6.05 15.59
N ASP A 77 -11.79 -6.17 16.42
CA ASP A 77 -13.13 -6.54 15.97
C ASP A 77 -13.72 -5.45 15.07
N VAL A 78 -13.56 -4.18 15.48
CA VAL A 78 -13.97 -3.00 14.70
C VAL A 78 -13.27 -2.96 13.34
N ILE A 79 -11.95 -3.17 13.28
CA ILE A 79 -11.22 -3.18 12.00
C ILE A 79 -11.63 -4.37 11.12
N SER A 80 -11.74 -5.56 11.71
CA SER A 80 -12.09 -6.77 10.95
C SER A 80 -13.51 -6.71 10.40
N ASN A 81 -14.48 -6.33 11.23
CA ASN A 81 -15.90 -6.49 10.96
C ASN A 81 -16.64 -5.19 10.65
N GLY A 82 -15.95 -4.04 10.74
CA GLY A 82 -16.56 -2.74 10.59
C GLY A 82 -17.30 -2.30 11.86
N LEU A 83 -17.84 -1.09 11.82
CA LEU A 83 -18.60 -0.51 12.92
C LEU A 83 -19.59 0.53 12.38
N ASP A 84 -20.86 0.32 12.69
CA ASP A 84 -21.88 1.36 12.60
C ASP A 84 -22.16 1.83 14.04
N SER A 85 -21.53 2.94 14.42
CA SER A 85 -21.66 3.49 15.78
C SER A 85 -23.01 4.15 16.01
N ASN A 86 -23.69 4.58 14.95
CA ASN A 86 -24.96 5.29 15.01
C ASN A 86 -25.76 5.11 13.71
N PRO A 87 -26.69 4.13 13.68
CA PRO A 87 -27.47 3.85 12.47
C PRO A 87 -28.36 5.01 11.98
N GLU A 88 -28.52 6.08 12.76
CA GLU A 88 -29.32 7.25 12.40
C GLU A 88 -28.57 8.23 11.48
N ASP A 89 -27.23 8.17 11.41
CA ASP A 89 -26.43 9.08 10.58
C ASP A 89 -26.04 8.52 9.21
N ASP A 90 -26.42 7.28 8.91
CA ASP A 90 -26.16 6.57 7.65
C ASP A 90 -24.66 6.52 7.30
N ILE A 91 -23.78 6.49 8.31
CA ILE A 91 -22.33 6.32 8.17
C ILE A 91 -21.87 5.07 8.93
N ALA A 92 -21.03 4.27 8.29
CA ALA A 92 -20.39 3.12 8.92
C ALA A 92 -18.93 2.98 8.47
N MET A 93 -18.11 2.45 9.36
CA MET A 93 -16.79 1.93 9.01
C MET A 93 -16.97 0.56 8.33
N PRO A 94 -16.44 0.36 7.10
CA PRO A 94 -16.54 -0.93 6.41
C PRO A 94 -15.66 -2.01 7.09
N PRO A 95 -15.98 -3.30 6.90
CA PRO A 95 -15.09 -4.37 7.30
C PRO A 95 -13.83 -4.44 6.42
N TYR A 96 -12.67 -4.62 7.04
CA TYR A 96 -11.39 -4.73 6.33
C TYR A 96 -10.78 -6.14 6.32
N ALA A 97 -11.23 -7.06 7.17
CA ALA A 97 -10.75 -8.43 7.15
C ALA A 97 -11.22 -9.19 5.89
N LEU A 98 -10.34 -10.01 5.31
CA LEU A 98 -10.66 -10.85 4.14
C LEU A 98 -11.90 -11.73 4.37
N GLU A 99 -12.06 -12.32 5.55
CA GLU A 99 -13.22 -13.15 5.90
C GLU A 99 -14.55 -12.37 5.96
N SER A 100 -14.49 -11.05 6.13
CA SER A 100 -15.64 -10.14 6.21
C SER A 100 -15.84 -9.33 4.93
N GLY A 101 -15.23 -9.76 3.82
CA GLY A 101 -15.35 -9.10 2.51
C GLY A 101 -14.35 -7.96 2.28
N GLY A 102 -13.40 -7.81 3.21
CA GLY A 102 -12.32 -6.83 3.16
C GLY A 102 -11.11 -7.25 2.32
N LEU A 103 -9.97 -6.59 2.54
CA LEU A 103 -8.71 -6.81 1.79
C LEU A 103 -7.53 -7.23 2.67
N LEU A 104 -7.65 -7.07 3.98
CA LEU A 104 -6.55 -7.24 4.93
C LEU A 104 -6.52 -8.68 5.45
N SER A 105 -5.35 -9.30 5.33
CA SER A 105 -5.05 -10.55 6.01
C SER A 105 -4.95 -10.35 7.52
N THR A 106 -5.12 -11.42 8.29
CA THR A 106 -4.94 -11.39 9.75
C THR A 106 -3.62 -10.74 10.16
N ARG A 107 -2.51 -11.08 9.47
CA ARG A 107 -1.19 -10.47 9.73
C ARG A 107 -1.18 -8.95 9.50
N GLN A 108 -1.84 -8.45 8.46
CA GLN A 108 -1.89 -7.00 8.22
C GLN A 108 -2.71 -6.28 9.30
N ILE A 109 -3.76 -6.92 9.81
CA ILE A 109 -4.52 -6.39 10.95
C ILE A 109 -3.67 -6.43 12.22
N ASP A 110 -2.86 -7.48 12.44
CA ASP A 110 -1.91 -7.55 13.56
C ASP A 110 -0.90 -6.40 13.49
N ASP A 111 -0.25 -6.22 12.34
CA ASP A 111 0.72 -5.13 12.11
C ASP A 111 0.07 -3.75 12.34
N LEU A 112 -1.17 -3.57 11.88
CA LEU A 112 -1.96 -2.35 12.07
C LEU A 112 -2.25 -2.06 13.55
N ILE A 113 -2.63 -3.08 14.32
CA ILE A 113 -2.87 -2.93 15.77
C ILE A 113 -1.57 -2.54 16.47
N ILE A 114 -0.46 -3.21 16.16
CA ILE A 114 0.86 -2.86 16.70
C ILE A 114 1.20 -1.39 16.39
N TYR A 115 0.94 -0.92 15.18
CA TYR A 115 1.12 0.50 14.85
C TYR A 115 0.26 1.43 15.72
N MET A 116 -1.03 1.12 15.91
CA MET A 116 -1.93 1.95 16.72
C MET A 116 -1.52 1.99 18.19
N GLU A 117 -0.99 0.89 18.74
CA GLU A 117 -0.44 0.84 20.10
C GLU A 117 0.76 1.79 20.29
N THR A 118 1.41 2.23 19.21
CA THR A 118 2.51 3.21 19.29
C THR A 118 2.05 4.67 19.39
N TRP A 119 0.76 5.01 19.26
CA TRP A 119 0.30 6.41 19.13
C TRP A 119 0.56 7.28 20.36
N GLU A 120 0.65 6.70 21.55
CA GLU A 120 0.99 7.43 22.78
C GLU A 120 2.51 7.56 23.01
N SER A 121 3.34 6.94 22.15
CA SER A 121 4.79 6.95 22.28
C SER A 121 5.46 8.03 21.43
N GLU A 122 6.67 8.45 21.82
CA GLU A 122 7.49 9.34 20.99
C GLU A 122 8.09 8.62 19.77
N GLU A 123 7.95 7.29 19.71
CA GLU A 123 8.55 6.42 18.69
C GLU A 123 7.56 5.99 17.61
N THR A 124 6.33 6.55 17.58
CA THR A 124 5.33 6.26 16.53
C THR A 124 5.95 6.40 15.12
N PRO A 125 5.99 5.32 14.31
CA PRO A 125 6.49 5.43 12.94
C PRO A 125 5.68 6.46 12.13
N PRO A 126 6.32 7.29 11.28
CA PRO A 126 5.57 8.21 10.43
C PRO A 126 4.81 7.44 9.35
N LEU A 127 3.65 7.95 8.96
CA LEU A 127 2.96 7.44 7.77
C LEU A 127 3.84 7.62 6.53
N PRO A 128 3.90 6.63 5.63
CA PRO A 128 4.59 6.78 4.36
C PRO A 128 3.95 7.91 3.53
N LYS A 129 4.79 8.72 2.90
CA LYS A 129 4.30 9.74 1.97
C LYS A 129 3.89 9.08 0.65
N PRO A 130 2.76 9.48 0.03
CA PRO A 130 2.41 9.01 -1.29
C PRO A 130 3.50 9.36 -2.31
N HIS A 131 3.95 8.37 -3.08
CA HIS A 131 4.83 8.56 -4.22
C HIS A 131 3.99 8.68 -5.50
N ILE A 132 3.32 9.82 -5.68
CA ILE A 132 2.37 10.04 -6.78
C ILE A 132 2.67 11.35 -7.54
N SER A 133 2.34 11.38 -8.83
CA SER A 133 2.33 12.57 -9.69
C SER A 133 1.21 12.42 -10.73
N ALA A 134 0.61 13.53 -11.14
CA ALA A 134 -0.48 13.52 -12.12
C ALA A 134 -0.05 13.23 -13.56
N GLY A 135 1.26 13.20 -13.84
CA GLY A 135 1.79 13.02 -15.20
C GLY A 135 1.51 14.19 -16.15
N VAL A 136 0.77 15.21 -15.72
CA VAL A 136 0.48 16.44 -16.45
C VAL A 136 0.63 17.66 -15.55
N ASP A 137 1.05 18.79 -16.12
CA ASP A 137 1.20 20.05 -15.37
C ASP A 137 -0.09 20.88 -15.34
N ARG A 138 -1.02 20.63 -16.28
CA ARG A 138 -2.29 21.34 -16.40
C ARG A 138 -3.33 20.51 -17.14
N VAL A 139 -4.60 20.73 -16.83
CA VAL A 139 -5.73 20.13 -17.54
C VAL A 139 -6.56 21.25 -18.19
N PRO A 140 -6.83 21.21 -19.50
CA PRO A 140 -7.64 22.23 -20.16
C PRO A 140 -9.02 22.37 -19.53
N ASP A 141 -9.49 23.62 -19.35
CA ASP A 141 -10.80 23.96 -18.75
C ASP A 141 -10.98 23.61 -17.27
N TYR A 142 -9.88 23.26 -16.57
CA TYR A 142 -9.83 23.09 -15.12
C TYR A 142 -8.80 24.05 -14.49
N PHE A 143 -9.03 24.47 -13.25
CA PHE A 143 -8.27 25.56 -12.62
C PHE A 143 -7.45 25.16 -11.40
N GLY A 144 -7.66 23.95 -10.86
CA GLY A 144 -6.88 23.42 -9.75
C GLY A 144 -5.49 22.92 -10.14
N ASP A 145 -4.70 22.54 -9.16
CA ASP A 145 -3.39 21.92 -9.35
C ASP A 145 -3.55 20.37 -9.41
N PRO A 146 -3.32 19.74 -10.57
CA PRO A 146 -3.46 18.29 -10.70
C PRO A 146 -2.45 17.51 -9.84
N GLN A 147 -1.28 18.08 -9.51
CA GLN A 147 -0.30 17.42 -8.65
C GLN A 147 -0.76 17.40 -7.19
N VAL A 148 -1.37 18.50 -6.72
CA VAL A 148 -2.02 18.55 -5.39
C VAL A 148 -3.23 17.61 -5.37
N GLY A 149 -4.04 17.61 -6.43
CA GLY A 149 -5.17 16.70 -6.57
C GLY A 149 -4.78 15.22 -6.54
N ALA A 150 -3.63 14.86 -7.12
CA ALA A 150 -3.08 13.51 -7.04
C ALA A 150 -2.76 13.11 -5.59
N VAL A 151 -2.23 14.03 -4.78
CA VAL A 151 -2.00 13.80 -3.35
C VAL A 151 -3.32 13.63 -2.60
N MET A 152 -4.34 14.44 -2.91
CA MET A 152 -5.68 14.29 -2.32
C MET A 152 -6.28 12.93 -2.64
N TYR A 153 -6.25 12.52 -3.91
CA TYR A 153 -6.74 11.21 -4.33
C TYR A 153 -5.99 10.08 -3.61
N ALA A 154 -4.66 10.16 -3.55
CA ALA A 154 -3.84 9.14 -2.88
C ALA A 154 -4.18 9.01 -1.39
N ARG A 155 -4.48 10.12 -0.71
CA ARG A 155 -4.77 10.15 0.73
C ARG A 155 -6.20 9.74 1.07
N PHE A 156 -7.18 10.18 0.28
CA PHE A 156 -8.59 10.07 0.65
C PHE A 156 -9.37 9.03 -0.17
N CYS A 157 -8.91 8.69 -1.38
CA CYS A 157 -9.71 7.91 -2.33
C CYS A 157 -9.06 6.59 -2.73
N TYR A 158 -7.72 6.57 -2.87
CA TYR A 158 -6.96 5.45 -3.44
C TYR A 158 -7.09 4.16 -2.62
N GLY A 159 -7.17 4.25 -1.30
CA GLY A 159 -7.39 3.10 -0.42
C GLY A 159 -8.57 2.25 -0.87
N CYS A 160 -9.69 2.90 -1.16
CA CYS A 160 -10.92 2.21 -1.51
C CYS A 160 -11.09 2.03 -3.03
N HIS A 161 -10.82 3.06 -3.81
CA HIS A 161 -11.09 3.06 -5.24
C HIS A 161 -9.90 2.63 -6.12
N GLY A 162 -8.71 2.47 -5.53
CA GLY A 162 -7.52 1.97 -6.23
C GLY A 162 -7.00 2.92 -7.31
N GLU A 163 -6.15 2.40 -8.19
CA GLU A 163 -5.57 3.15 -9.30
C GLU A 163 -6.67 3.57 -10.29
N GLN A 164 -6.81 4.88 -10.56
CA GLN A 164 -7.76 5.44 -11.52
C GLN A 164 -9.20 4.90 -11.36
N GLY A 165 -9.65 4.74 -10.12
CA GLY A 165 -11.01 4.29 -9.83
C GLY A 165 -11.32 2.84 -10.21
N LYS A 166 -10.32 1.99 -10.49
CA LYS A 166 -10.52 0.57 -10.87
C LYS A 166 -11.17 -0.30 -9.78
N GLY A 167 -11.28 0.21 -8.56
CA GLY A 167 -11.76 -0.54 -7.41
C GLY A 167 -10.79 -1.66 -7.03
N ARG A 168 -11.18 -2.45 -6.02
CA ARG A 168 -10.40 -3.60 -5.56
C ARG A 168 -11.28 -4.82 -5.40
N VAL A 169 -12.34 -4.71 -4.59
CA VAL A 169 -13.30 -5.79 -4.29
C VAL A 169 -14.67 -5.18 -3.92
N PRO A 170 -15.75 -5.46 -4.66
CA PRO A 170 -17.10 -5.08 -4.27
C PRO A 170 -17.64 -5.91 -3.07
N PRO A 171 -18.54 -5.34 -2.25
CA PRO A 171 -19.11 -4.00 -2.37
C PRO A 171 -18.28 -2.90 -1.69
N ASN A 172 -17.35 -3.25 -0.80
CA ASN A 172 -16.66 -2.29 0.08
C ASN A 172 -15.63 -1.41 -0.65
N PHE A 173 -15.05 -1.92 -1.73
CA PHE A 173 -14.00 -1.25 -2.50
C PHE A 173 -14.38 -1.24 -4.00
N PRO A 174 -15.47 -0.55 -4.37
CA PRO A 174 -16.04 -0.61 -5.71
C PRO A 174 -15.25 0.25 -6.71
N PRO A 175 -15.28 -0.12 -8.00
CA PRO A 175 -14.80 0.76 -9.06
C PRO A 175 -15.74 1.96 -9.25
N PHE A 176 -15.23 3.04 -9.83
CA PHE A 176 -16.03 4.16 -10.34
C PHE A 176 -15.48 4.67 -11.66
N ALA A 177 -16.34 5.34 -12.44
CA ALA A 177 -15.94 6.12 -13.60
C ALA A 177 -16.12 7.61 -13.28
N VAL A 178 -15.23 8.45 -13.81
CA VAL A 178 -15.38 9.90 -13.69
C VAL A 178 -16.56 10.34 -14.58
N THR A 179 -17.54 10.98 -13.97
CA THR A 179 -18.75 11.49 -14.62
C THR A 179 -19.07 12.89 -14.09
N ALA A 180 -20.07 13.56 -14.68
CA ALA A 180 -20.55 14.85 -14.19
C ALA A 180 -21.06 14.82 -12.73
N ALA A 181 -21.42 13.64 -12.20
CA ALA A 181 -21.89 13.50 -10.82
C ALA A 181 -20.76 13.24 -9.81
N THR A 182 -19.53 12.94 -10.27
CA THR A 182 -18.44 12.47 -9.41
C THR A 182 -18.12 13.48 -8.30
N MET A 183 -17.96 14.76 -8.62
CA MET A 183 -17.64 15.76 -7.60
C MET A 183 -18.80 16.05 -6.65
N GLN A 184 -20.05 15.88 -7.08
CA GLN A 184 -21.19 15.96 -6.16
C GLN A 184 -21.13 14.83 -5.13
N ILE A 185 -20.87 13.60 -5.55
CA ILE A 185 -20.74 12.45 -4.66
C ILE A 185 -19.55 12.62 -3.70
N VAL A 186 -18.41 13.13 -4.19
CA VAL A 186 -17.26 13.42 -3.31
C VAL A 186 -17.61 14.47 -2.25
N ARG A 187 -18.35 15.52 -2.63
CA ARG A 187 -18.73 16.60 -1.71
C ARG A 187 -19.76 16.14 -0.68
N GLU A 188 -20.83 15.51 -1.12
CA GLU A 188 -22.03 15.24 -0.33
C GLU A 188 -22.07 13.81 0.25
N GLY A 189 -21.25 12.90 -0.28
CA GLY A 189 -21.26 11.48 0.05
C GLY A 189 -22.10 10.66 -0.93
N HIS A 190 -21.99 9.34 -0.81
CA HIS A 190 -22.79 8.40 -1.58
C HIS A 190 -23.95 7.86 -0.72
N GLN A 191 -24.98 7.32 -1.34
CA GLN A 191 -26.07 6.57 -0.66
C GLN A 191 -25.59 5.25 -0.01
N ASN A 192 -24.28 5.00 -0.01
CA ASN A 192 -23.66 3.86 0.64
C ASN A 192 -22.93 4.43 1.85
N HIS A 193 -23.34 4.00 3.04
CA HIS A 193 -22.82 4.40 4.34
C HIS A 193 -21.29 4.29 4.53
N TYR A 194 -20.55 3.64 3.64
CA TYR A 194 -19.09 3.58 3.68
C TYR A 194 -18.39 4.77 2.99
N MET A 195 -19.11 5.60 2.23
CA MET A 195 -18.54 6.75 1.51
C MET A 195 -19.17 8.07 1.99
N PRO A 196 -18.62 8.69 3.04
CA PRO A 196 -19.10 9.98 3.55
C PRO A 196 -18.82 11.12 2.56
N GLY A 197 -19.46 12.26 2.78
CA GLY A 197 -19.12 13.50 2.11
C GLY A 197 -17.81 14.08 2.64
N PHE A 198 -16.89 14.43 1.74
CA PHE A 198 -15.57 14.93 2.09
C PHE A 198 -15.50 16.47 2.14
N ALA A 199 -16.51 17.18 1.66
CA ALA A 199 -16.54 18.63 1.74
C ALA A 199 -16.75 19.11 3.18
N VAL A 200 -16.16 20.26 3.53
CA VAL A 200 -16.36 20.89 4.85
C VAL A 200 -17.84 21.10 5.18
N GLU A 201 -18.68 21.45 4.19
CA GLU A 201 -20.12 21.65 4.36
C GLU A 201 -20.87 20.35 4.73
N ALA A 202 -20.33 19.20 4.32
CA ALA A 202 -20.82 17.87 4.70
C ALA A 202 -20.15 17.33 5.98
N GLY A 203 -19.31 18.15 6.63
CA GLY A 203 -18.53 17.76 7.81
C GLY A 203 -17.19 17.07 7.49
N GLY A 204 -16.81 16.99 6.22
CA GLY A 204 -15.54 16.42 5.79
C GLY A 204 -14.33 17.36 5.90
N PRO A 205 -13.12 16.85 5.57
CA PRO A 205 -11.86 17.57 5.76
C PRO A 205 -11.46 18.48 4.58
N LEU A 206 -12.12 18.37 3.42
CA LEU A 206 -11.67 19.01 2.18
C LEU A 206 -12.36 20.36 1.96
N ASP A 207 -11.55 21.41 1.90
CA ASP A 207 -12.02 22.72 1.47
C ASP A 207 -12.21 22.80 -0.06
N ASP A 208 -12.77 23.92 -0.52
CA ASP A 208 -13.06 24.11 -1.94
C ASP A 208 -11.83 24.02 -2.84
N GLN A 209 -10.66 24.47 -2.37
CA GLN A 209 -9.43 24.40 -3.15
C GLN A 209 -8.96 22.95 -3.30
N ALA A 210 -8.96 22.17 -2.21
CA ALA A 210 -8.60 20.76 -2.26
C ALA A 210 -9.55 19.96 -3.16
N LEU A 211 -10.84 20.32 -3.18
CA LEU A 211 -11.83 19.72 -4.06
C LEU A 211 -11.64 20.10 -5.53
N GLU A 212 -11.27 21.35 -5.82
CA GLU A 212 -10.95 21.80 -7.19
C GLU A 212 -9.66 21.16 -7.72
N ASP A 213 -8.64 21.01 -6.87
CA ASP A 213 -7.40 20.31 -7.20
C ASP A 213 -7.69 18.82 -7.50
N LEU A 214 -8.50 18.17 -6.65
CA LEU A 214 -8.95 16.80 -6.84
C LEU A 214 -9.74 16.64 -8.15
N GLU A 215 -10.70 17.52 -8.42
CA GLU A 215 -11.47 17.52 -9.67
C GLU A 215 -10.54 17.62 -10.88
N THR A 216 -9.57 18.53 -10.83
CA THR A 216 -8.58 18.72 -11.88
C THR A 216 -7.75 17.46 -12.11
N TYR A 217 -7.34 16.77 -11.05
CA TYR A 217 -6.65 15.48 -11.16
C TYR A 217 -7.54 14.39 -11.77
N LEU A 218 -8.80 14.26 -11.36
CA LEU A 218 -9.72 13.27 -11.92
C LEU A 218 -10.00 13.52 -13.41
N ALA A 219 -10.07 14.80 -13.81
CA ALA A 219 -10.20 15.19 -15.21
C ALA A 219 -8.96 14.81 -16.03
N SER A 220 -7.78 14.78 -15.42
CA SER A 220 -6.54 14.41 -16.09
C SER A 220 -6.54 12.96 -16.58
N TRP A 221 -7.33 12.07 -15.97
CA TRP A 221 -7.42 10.65 -16.38
C TRP A 221 -8.09 10.46 -17.75
N GLN A 222 -8.85 11.46 -18.19
CA GLN A 222 -9.54 11.44 -19.48
C GLN A 222 -8.71 12.06 -20.60
N LEU A 223 -7.55 12.63 -20.26
CA LEU A 223 -6.59 13.06 -21.27
C LEU A 223 -5.98 11.81 -21.91
N GLU A 224 -5.98 11.77 -23.24
CA GLU A 224 -5.20 10.76 -23.96
C GLU A 224 -3.76 10.85 -23.48
N ALA A 225 -3.20 9.73 -22.99
CA ALA A 225 -1.78 9.66 -22.68
C ALA A 225 -1.03 10.15 -23.92
N PRO A 226 -0.06 11.08 -23.80
CA PRO A 226 0.73 11.46 -24.96
C PRO A 226 1.27 10.17 -25.54
N GLU A 227 1.00 9.90 -26.82
CA GLU A 227 1.57 8.75 -27.53
C GLU A 227 3.06 8.79 -27.23
N THR A 228 3.52 7.95 -26.31
CA THR A 228 4.93 7.66 -26.24
C THR A 228 5.16 7.04 -27.60
N ALA A 229 5.80 7.78 -28.50
CA ALA A 229 6.35 7.23 -29.71
C ALA A 229 7.28 6.13 -29.23
N SER A 230 6.75 4.92 -29.07
CA SER A 230 7.55 3.72 -28.94
C SER A 230 8.36 3.76 -30.23
N PRO A 231 9.69 3.84 -30.18
CA PRO A 231 10.44 3.70 -31.41
C PRO A 231 10.22 2.26 -31.82
N GLU A 232 9.18 2.00 -32.62
CA GLU A 232 8.80 0.65 -33.08
C GLU A 232 10.03 -0.06 -33.66
N GLY A 233 10.98 0.71 -34.22
CA GLY A 233 12.25 0.21 -34.72
C GLY A 233 13.24 -0.33 -33.68
N TYR A 234 13.17 0.05 -32.39
CA TYR A 234 14.18 -0.37 -31.41
C TYR A 234 13.95 -1.82 -30.95
N SER A 235 12.69 -2.20 -30.75
CA SER A 235 12.31 -3.59 -30.44
C SER A 235 12.57 -4.52 -31.62
N THR A 236 12.29 -4.08 -32.84
CA THR A 236 12.59 -4.88 -34.05
C THR A 236 14.10 -5.00 -34.28
N LEU A 237 14.87 -3.93 -34.07
CA LEU A 237 16.33 -3.95 -34.19
C LEU A 237 16.96 -4.91 -33.17
N LEU A 238 16.53 -4.88 -31.91
CA LEU A 238 17.03 -5.80 -30.87
C LEU A 238 16.69 -7.26 -31.20
N LEU A 239 15.49 -7.54 -31.72
CA LEU A 239 15.13 -8.88 -32.19
C LEU A 239 16.01 -9.33 -33.36
N ILE A 240 16.24 -8.47 -34.35
CA ILE A 240 17.09 -8.78 -35.51
C ILE A 240 18.53 -9.04 -35.07
N LEU A 241 19.07 -8.20 -34.19
CA LEU A 241 20.43 -8.37 -33.65
C LEU A 241 20.55 -9.66 -32.83
N GLY A 242 19.53 -9.99 -32.02
CA GLY A 242 19.47 -11.24 -31.26
C GLY A 242 19.45 -12.48 -32.16
N VAL A 243 18.62 -12.48 -33.20
CA VAL A 243 18.55 -13.57 -34.19
C VAL A 243 19.88 -13.70 -34.94
N ALA A 244 20.47 -12.60 -35.38
CA ALA A 244 21.75 -12.60 -36.09
C ALA A 244 22.89 -13.17 -35.22
N ALA A 245 22.93 -12.82 -33.93
CA ALA A 245 23.91 -13.37 -32.99
C ALA A 245 23.77 -14.88 -32.80
N ILE A 246 22.53 -15.38 -32.66
CA ILE A 246 22.25 -16.82 -32.52
C ILE A 246 22.69 -17.58 -33.78
N LEU A 247 22.36 -17.06 -34.97
CA LEU A 247 22.75 -17.67 -36.24
C LEU A 247 24.27 -17.68 -36.42
N PHE A 248 24.95 -16.60 -36.05
CA PHE A 248 26.42 -16.51 -36.12
C PHE A 248 27.10 -17.53 -35.20
N VAL A 249 26.63 -17.65 -33.95
CA VAL A 249 27.15 -18.64 -32.99
C VAL A 249 26.88 -20.07 -33.49
N GLY A 250 25.68 -20.35 -33.98
CA GLY A 250 25.31 -21.65 -34.55
C GLY A 250 26.21 -22.03 -35.74
N PHE A 251 26.43 -21.09 -36.66
CA PHE A 251 27.33 -21.29 -37.80
C PHE A 251 28.76 -21.57 -37.35
N ALA A 252 29.30 -20.76 -36.43
CA ALA A 252 30.66 -20.93 -35.91
C ALA A 252 30.85 -22.28 -35.20
N TYR A 253 29.84 -22.75 -34.47
CA TYR A 253 29.84 -24.06 -33.81
C TYR A 253 29.87 -25.20 -34.83
N ILE A 254 28.98 -25.16 -35.83
CA ILE A 254 28.89 -26.17 -36.88
C ILE A 254 30.20 -26.20 -37.69
N SER A 255 30.74 -25.04 -38.09
CA SER A 255 31.99 -24.98 -38.85
C SER A 255 33.19 -25.56 -38.09
N ARG A 256 33.27 -25.36 -36.77
CA ARG A 256 34.30 -25.98 -35.92
C ARG A 256 34.13 -27.49 -35.77
N SER A 257 32.89 -27.96 -35.75
CA SER A 257 32.57 -29.39 -35.64
C SER A 257 32.90 -30.16 -36.93
N SER A 258 32.67 -29.55 -38.10
CA SER A 258 32.99 -30.17 -39.39
C SER A 258 34.50 -30.24 -39.66
N THR A 259 35.32 -29.33 -39.11
CA THR A 259 36.78 -29.41 -39.21
C THR A 259 37.41 -30.49 -38.31
N LYS A 260 36.63 -31.14 -37.44
CA LYS A 260 37.11 -32.19 -36.53
C LYS A 260 36.83 -33.62 -37.00
N LYS A 261 36.25 -33.83 -38.18
CA LYS A 261 36.15 -35.17 -38.79
C LYS A 261 37.42 -35.50 -39.59
N GLU A 262 38.37 -36.04 -38.84
CA GLU A 262 39.38 -37.07 -39.17
C GLU A 262 40.42 -36.83 -40.28
N PRO A 263 41.61 -37.43 -40.08
CA PRO A 263 41.81 -38.71 -40.76
C PRO A 263 42.07 -39.89 -39.83
N GLU A 264 41.57 -41.04 -40.26
CA GLU A 264 41.96 -42.40 -39.86
C GLU A 264 43.48 -42.61 -39.97
N SER A 265 44.09 -43.16 -38.91
CA SER A 265 44.91 -44.39 -38.92
C SER A 265 45.43 -44.68 -37.51
#